data_AF-A0AAE3K785-F1
#
_entry.id   AF-A0AAE3K785-F1
#
_cell.length_a   1.000
_cell.length_b   1.000
_cell.length_c   1.000
_cell.angle_alpha   90.00
_cell.angle_beta   90.00
_cell.angle_gamma   90.00
#
_symmetry.space_group_name_H-M   'P 1'
#
loop_
_entity.id
_entity.type
_entity.pdbx_description
1 polymer ?
#
loop_
_entity_poly.entity_id
_entity_poly.type
_entity_poly.pdbx_seq_one_letter_code
_entity_poly.pdbx_strand_id
1 'polypeptide(L)'
;MVGVDYKSYSEALLAMGQIITEISQADVPELTISDAELGEEATVTDWVEFAQDTDYWVAWTNIQAIVQEHATHYEVSYELYSESTTTRLYSSICVELYSGEKQIGILDIGYNDLGEVTVLGEYLHPSTEAWDVFYEGMFPFSDIDPIAMGRKIASVELSYLTAEIGSCAPALDFWQTHPETGWYRQSEWADLRGVNRQTVNDRLRDAKEQLEHD
;
A
#
# COMPACT_ATOMS: atom_id res chain seq x y z
N MET A 1 9.44 10.80 18.01
CA MET A 1 8.17 11.55 18.04
C MET A 1 7.30 10.78 17.08
N VAL A 2 6.31 10.04 17.56
CA VAL A 2 5.49 9.15 16.71
C VAL A 2 4.75 10.06 15.72
N GLY A 3 5.11 9.96 14.44
CA GLY A 3 4.46 10.73 13.39
C GLY A 3 3.07 10.15 13.17
N VAL A 4 2.05 10.98 13.32
CA VAL A 4 0.68 10.60 12.98
C VAL A 4 0.57 10.81 11.47
N ASP A 5 1.02 9.83 10.68
CA ASP A 5 1.24 10.02 9.23
C ASP A 5 -0.08 10.22 8.47
N TYR A 6 -1.15 9.56 8.91
CA TYR A 6 -2.45 9.62 8.24
C TYR A 6 -3.55 10.01 9.23
N LYS A 7 -4.46 10.88 8.78
CA LYS A 7 -5.59 11.37 9.59
C LYS A 7 -6.72 10.35 9.68
N SER A 8 -6.71 9.34 8.81
CA SER A 8 -7.73 8.30 8.78
C SER A 8 -7.19 6.97 8.24
N TYR A 9 -7.94 5.91 8.52
CA TYR A 9 -7.73 4.58 7.97
C TYR A 9 -7.73 4.58 6.43
N SER A 10 -8.65 5.33 5.82
CA SER A 10 -8.75 5.55 4.38
C SER A 10 -7.49 6.17 3.78
N GLU A 11 -6.96 7.23 4.38
CA GLU A 11 -5.76 7.91 3.87
C GLU A 11 -4.55 6.99 3.81
N ALA A 12 -4.35 6.14 4.81
CA ALA A 12 -3.24 5.19 4.81
C ALA A 12 -3.41 4.07 3.77
N LEU A 13 -4.62 3.56 3.58
CA LEU A 13 -4.88 2.56 2.53
C LEU A 13 -4.69 3.15 1.13
N LEU A 14 -5.07 4.41 0.94
CA LEU A 14 -4.78 5.15 -0.29
C LEU A 14 -3.28 5.25 -0.52
N ALA A 15 -2.50 5.63 0.50
CA ALA A 15 -1.04 5.68 0.41
C ALA A 15 -0.44 4.31 0.07
N MET A 16 -0.89 3.22 0.70
CA MET A 16 -0.46 1.86 0.35
C MET A 16 -0.74 1.55 -1.12
N GLY A 17 -1.96 1.82 -1.58
CA GLY A 17 -2.35 1.59 -2.97
C GLY A 17 -1.56 2.45 -3.97
N GLN A 18 -1.22 3.69 -3.61
CA GLN A 18 -0.39 4.60 -4.41
C GLN A 18 1.03 4.07 -4.55
N ILE A 19 1.69 3.70 -3.43
CA ILE A 19 3.03 3.11 -3.46
C ILE A 19 3.05 1.88 -4.36
N ILE A 20 2.12 0.94 -4.18
CA ILE A 20 2.05 -0.29 -5.00
C ILE A 20 1.85 0.05 -6.48
N THR A 21 0.96 1.01 -6.78
CA THR A 21 0.67 1.40 -8.17
C THR A 21 1.86 2.08 -8.84
N GLU A 22 2.55 2.98 -8.15
CA GLU A 22 3.69 3.70 -8.69
C GLU A 22 4.90 2.79 -8.86
N ILE A 23 5.17 1.88 -7.91
CA ILE A 23 6.19 0.84 -8.05
C ILE A 23 5.89 -0.03 -9.28
N SER A 24 4.63 -0.36 -9.53
CA SER A 24 4.26 -1.17 -10.70
C SER A 24 4.52 -0.52 -12.04
N GLN A 25 4.60 0.81 -12.04
CA GLN A 25 4.85 1.64 -13.21
C GLN A 25 6.31 2.13 -13.27
N ALA A 26 7.10 1.83 -12.23
CA ALA A 26 8.49 2.21 -12.17
C ALA A 26 9.27 1.51 -13.29
N ASP A 27 10.23 2.23 -13.86
CA ASP A 27 11.17 1.67 -14.83
C ASP A 27 12.17 0.79 -14.07
N VAL A 28 11.93 -0.51 -14.10
CA VAL A 28 12.79 -1.52 -13.47
C VAL A 28 13.49 -2.31 -14.59
N PRO A 29 14.79 -2.07 -14.82
CA PRO A 29 15.52 -2.76 -15.88
C PRO A 29 15.73 -4.23 -15.51
N GLU A 30 15.68 -5.10 -16.50
CA GLU A 30 16.17 -6.47 -16.33
C GLU A 30 17.68 -6.40 -16.07
N LEU A 31 18.11 -6.97 -14.95
CA LEU A 31 19.51 -6.98 -14.57
C LEU A 31 20.12 -8.34 -14.86
N THR A 32 21.30 -8.33 -15.48
CA THR A 32 22.11 -9.55 -15.61
C THR A 32 23.35 -9.41 -14.74
N ILE A 33 23.17 -9.66 -13.44
CA ILE A 33 24.27 -9.78 -12.47
C ILE A 33 24.58 -11.28 -12.25
N SER A 34 24.52 -12.09 -13.32
CA SER A 34 24.51 -13.55 -13.21
C SER A 34 25.89 -14.22 -13.15
N ASP A 35 26.98 -13.51 -13.46
CA ASP A 35 28.28 -14.13 -13.74
C ASP A 35 29.39 -13.75 -12.74
N ALA A 36 29.03 -13.16 -11.59
CA ALA A 36 29.99 -12.66 -10.61
C ALA A 36 30.36 -13.71 -9.55
N GLU A 37 31.58 -14.24 -9.62
CA GLU A 37 32.20 -15.07 -8.57
C GLU A 37 32.67 -14.19 -7.39
N LEU A 38 31.75 -13.51 -6.69
CA LEU A 38 32.11 -12.80 -5.45
C LEU A 38 32.45 -13.79 -4.31
N GLY A 39 31.96 -15.03 -4.40
CA GLY A 39 32.19 -16.10 -3.42
C GLY A 39 31.50 -15.88 -2.07
N GLU A 40 31.50 -16.90 -1.20
CA GLU A 40 30.77 -16.88 0.07
C GLU A 40 31.22 -15.80 1.06
N GLU A 41 32.46 -15.30 0.93
CA GLU A 41 33.06 -14.27 1.80
C GLU A 41 32.71 -12.83 1.38
N ALA A 42 31.91 -12.67 0.32
CA ALA A 42 31.50 -11.36 -0.17
C ALA A 42 30.67 -10.59 0.85
N THR A 43 30.95 -9.29 0.98
CA THR A 43 30.22 -8.36 1.84
C THR A 43 29.27 -7.48 1.03
N VAL A 44 28.32 -6.81 1.71
CA VAL A 44 27.41 -5.86 1.05
C VAL A 44 28.21 -4.78 0.34
N THR A 45 29.34 -4.33 0.90
CA THR A 45 30.22 -3.34 0.28
C THR A 45 30.80 -3.85 -1.04
N ASP A 46 31.26 -5.11 -1.10
CA ASP A 46 31.80 -5.71 -2.32
C ASP A 46 30.72 -5.77 -3.42
N TRP A 47 29.48 -6.09 -3.02
CA TRP A 47 28.34 -6.10 -3.93
C TRP A 47 27.93 -4.70 -4.38
N VAL A 48 27.94 -3.72 -3.48
CA VAL A 48 27.67 -2.30 -3.78
C VAL A 48 28.64 -1.80 -4.84
N GLU A 49 29.94 -2.04 -4.67
CA GLU A 49 30.97 -1.70 -5.65
C GLU A 49 30.75 -2.42 -6.99
N PHE A 50 30.39 -3.70 -6.96
CA PHE A 50 30.13 -4.48 -8.16
C PHE A 50 28.94 -3.94 -8.97
N ALA A 51 27.84 -3.58 -8.30
CA ALA A 51 26.64 -3.10 -8.95
C ALA A 51 26.69 -1.62 -9.37
N GLN A 52 27.78 -0.88 -9.11
CA GLN A 52 27.91 0.54 -9.49
C GLN A 52 27.80 0.77 -11.01
N ASP A 53 28.26 -0.21 -11.80
CA ASP A 53 28.22 -0.14 -13.26
C ASP A 53 26.89 -0.65 -13.86
N THR A 54 25.90 -0.96 -13.01
CA THR A 54 24.55 -1.42 -13.41
C THR A 54 23.49 -0.40 -13.03
N ASP A 55 22.30 -0.53 -13.63
CA ASP A 55 21.14 0.30 -13.28
C ASP A 55 20.46 -0.12 -11.96
N TYR A 56 21.03 -1.09 -11.22
CA TYR A 56 20.48 -1.58 -9.94
C TYR A 56 20.23 -0.44 -8.95
N TRP A 57 21.25 0.37 -8.69
CA TRP A 57 21.15 1.44 -7.70
C TRP A 57 20.23 2.56 -8.15
N VAL A 58 20.11 2.78 -9.46
CA VAL A 58 19.18 3.77 -10.03
C VAL A 58 17.74 3.30 -9.79
N ALA A 59 17.41 2.06 -10.17
CA ALA A 59 16.09 1.47 -9.95
C ALA A 59 15.75 1.41 -8.45
N TRP A 60 16.68 0.97 -7.61
CA TRP A 60 16.47 0.91 -6.16
C TRP A 60 16.26 2.28 -5.52
N THR A 61 17.00 3.29 -5.96
CA THR A 61 16.81 4.68 -5.49
C THR A 61 15.44 5.22 -5.91
N ASN A 62 14.98 4.90 -7.12
CA ASN A 62 13.64 5.28 -7.59
C ASN A 62 12.54 4.63 -6.74
N ILE A 63 12.66 3.34 -6.41
CA ILE A 63 11.72 2.64 -5.52
C ILE A 63 11.68 3.30 -4.13
N GLN A 64 12.85 3.61 -3.56
CA GLN A 64 12.91 4.34 -2.28
C GLN A 64 12.27 5.73 -2.35
N ALA A 65 12.46 6.46 -3.46
CA ALA A 65 11.87 7.78 -3.64
C ALA A 65 10.33 7.73 -3.69
N ILE A 66 9.75 6.71 -4.34
CA ILE A 66 8.30 6.47 -4.33
C ILE A 66 7.81 6.28 -2.89
N VAL A 67 8.46 5.40 -2.12
CA VAL A 67 8.07 5.18 -0.71
C VAL A 67 8.15 6.47 0.10
N GLN A 68 9.22 7.24 -0.08
CA GLN A 68 9.46 8.50 0.62
C GLN A 68 8.42 9.59 0.34
N GLU A 69 7.80 9.58 -0.85
CA GLU A 69 6.75 10.53 -1.20
C GLU A 69 5.46 10.29 -0.40
N HIS A 70 5.19 9.03 -0.06
CA HIS A 70 3.91 8.63 0.51
C HIS A 70 3.99 8.28 2.01
N ALA A 71 5.12 7.78 2.52
CA ALA A 71 5.25 7.28 3.88
C ALA A 71 6.48 7.83 4.63
N THR A 72 6.37 8.01 5.95
CA THR A 72 7.49 8.47 6.78
C THR A 72 8.05 7.40 7.73
N HIS A 73 7.29 6.34 7.99
CA HIS A 73 7.73 5.19 8.78
C HIS A 73 8.10 4.04 7.86
N TYR A 74 9.39 3.93 7.54
CA TYR A 74 9.92 2.80 6.77
C TYR A 74 11.36 2.48 7.19
N GLU A 75 11.75 1.21 7.02
CA GLU A 75 13.11 0.73 7.22
C GLU A 75 13.65 0.17 5.91
N VAL A 76 14.88 0.56 5.57
CA VAL A 76 15.61 0.03 4.40
C VAL A 76 16.64 -0.98 4.92
N SER A 77 16.63 -2.19 4.36
CA SER A 77 17.60 -3.24 4.70
C SER A 77 18.24 -3.85 3.45
N TYR A 78 19.41 -4.45 3.66
CA TYR A 78 20.22 -5.08 2.63
C TYR A 78 20.71 -6.42 3.15
N GLU A 79 20.36 -7.50 2.46
CA GLU A 79 20.73 -8.86 2.84
C GLU A 79 21.50 -9.53 1.72
N LEU A 80 22.52 -10.31 2.08
CA LEU A 80 23.24 -11.16 1.15
C LEU A 80 22.82 -12.61 1.32
N TYR A 81 22.48 -13.23 0.21
CA TYR A 81 22.28 -14.66 0.12
C TYR A 81 23.46 -15.29 -0.63
N SER A 82 24.32 -15.99 0.11
CA SER A 82 25.51 -16.64 -0.44
C SER A 82 25.27 -18.14 -0.63
N GLU A 83 25.54 -18.62 -1.84
CA GLU A 83 25.76 -20.02 -2.17
C GLU A 83 27.24 -20.26 -2.50
N SER A 84 27.63 -21.53 -2.67
CA SER A 84 29.03 -21.96 -2.84
C SER A 84 29.82 -21.25 -3.93
N THR A 85 29.16 -20.69 -4.93
CA THR A 85 29.78 -20.00 -6.07
C THR A 85 29.18 -18.64 -6.39
N THR A 86 28.09 -18.24 -5.72
CA THR A 86 27.32 -17.04 -6.09
C THR A 86 26.80 -16.35 -4.84
N THR A 87 26.94 -15.02 -4.80
CA THR A 87 26.37 -14.20 -3.73
C THR A 87 25.42 -13.19 -4.33
N ARG A 88 24.17 -13.20 -3.85
CA ARG A 88 23.08 -12.36 -4.35
C ARG A 88 22.71 -11.29 -3.34
N LEU A 89 22.43 -10.09 -3.81
CA LEU A 89 21.90 -9.01 -2.99
C LEU A 89 20.38 -8.99 -3.05
N TYR A 90 19.78 -8.88 -1.88
CA TYR A 90 18.38 -8.55 -1.70
C TYR A 90 18.28 -7.22 -0.97
N SER A 91 17.73 -6.21 -1.63
CA SER A 91 17.36 -4.95 -1.00
C SER A 91 15.88 -4.99 -0.61
N SER A 92 15.55 -4.51 0.57
CA SER A 92 14.16 -4.44 1.02
C SER A 92 13.79 -3.13 1.70
N ILE A 93 12.51 -2.77 1.58
CA ILE A 93 11.87 -1.70 2.35
C ILE A 93 10.67 -2.31 3.06
N CYS A 94 10.62 -2.16 4.38
CA CYS A 94 9.41 -2.42 5.16
C CYS A 94 8.77 -1.07 5.50
N VAL A 95 7.54 -0.82 5.06
CA VAL A 95 6.78 0.39 5.34
C VAL A 95 5.69 0.07 6.35
N GLU A 96 5.58 0.89 7.38
CA GLU A 96 4.51 0.80 8.37
C GLU A 96 3.58 2.02 8.23
N LEU A 97 2.29 1.77 8.21
CA LEU A 97 1.27 2.81 8.03
C LEU A 97 0.43 2.93 9.29
N TYR A 98 0.32 4.16 9.82
CA TYR A 98 -0.34 4.45 11.10
C TYR A 98 -1.47 5.47 10.93
N SER A 99 -2.62 5.18 11.54
CA SER A 99 -3.69 6.16 11.78
C SER A 99 -3.81 6.39 13.28
N GLY A 100 -3.41 7.56 13.75
CA GLY A 100 -3.20 7.79 15.19
C GLY A 100 -2.06 6.94 15.72
N GLU A 101 -2.31 6.18 16.80
CA GLU A 101 -1.35 5.23 17.38
C GLU A 101 -1.53 3.79 16.87
N LYS A 102 -2.54 3.54 16.01
CA LYS A 102 -2.85 2.21 15.50
C LYS A 102 -2.12 1.97 14.18
N GLN A 103 -1.33 0.90 14.12
CA GLN A 103 -0.79 0.39 12.87
C GLN A 103 -1.93 -0.23 12.07
N ILE A 104 -2.06 0.16 10.82
CA ILE A 104 -3.18 -0.23 9.96
C ILE A 104 -2.74 -0.85 8.64
N GLY A 105 -1.47 -0.68 8.27
CA GLY A 105 -0.90 -1.26 7.07
C GLY A 105 0.57 -1.60 7.24
N ILE A 106 1.00 -2.65 6.56
CA ILE A 106 2.39 -3.05 6.38
C ILE A 106 2.59 -3.26 4.88
N LEU A 107 3.72 -2.79 4.36
CA LEU A 107 4.12 -3.02 2.98
C LEU A 107 5.58 -3.44 2.93
N ASP A 108 5.82 -4.68 2.52
CA ASP A 108 7.15 -5.22 2.28
C ASP A 108 7.44 -5.16 0.78
N ILE A 109 8.52 -4.46 0.42
CA ILE A 109 9.00 -4.30 -0.95
C ILE A 109 10.39 -4.94 -1.03
N GLY A 110 10.57 -5.90 -1.92
CA GLY A 110 11.85 -6.51 -2.22
C GLY A 110 12.34 -6.13 -3.61
N TYR A 111 13.65 -6.03 -3.77
CA TYR A 111 14.33 -5.89 -5.05
C TYR A 111 15.61 -6.70 -5.06
N ASN A 112 15.83 -7.47 -6.13
CA ASN A 112 16.97 -8.38 -6.21
C ASN A 112 17.89 -8.09 -7.40
N ASP A 113 19.00 -8.82 -7.41
CA ASP A 113 20.06 -8.76 -8.42
C ASP A 113 19.67 -9.17 -9.84
N LEU A 114 18.47 -9.74 -10.01
CA LEU A 114 17.89 -10.08 -11.31
C LEU A 114 16.99 -8.96 -11.86
N GLY A 115 16.80 -7.88 -11.10
CA GLY A 115 15.86 -6.81 -11.46
C GLY A 115 14.40 -7.17 -11.13
N GLU A 116 14.17 -8.20 -10.30
CA GLU A 116 12.82 -8.57 -9.89
C GLU A 116 12.40 -7.76 -8.66
N VAL A 117 11.20 -7.19 -8.71
CA VAL A 117 10.57 -6.51 -7.57
C VAL A 117 9.47 -7.39 -7.01
N THR A 118 9.43 -7.56 -5.69
CA THR A 118 8.33 -8.22 -4.97
C THR A 118 7.62 -7.21 -4.08
N VAL A 119 6.31 -7.33 -3.96
CA VAL A 119 5.49 -6.45 -3.10
C VAL A 119 4.45 -7.28 -2.37
N LEU A 120 4.44 -7.18 -1.04
CA LEU A 120 3.41 -7.73 -0.16
C LEU A 120 2.85 -6.59 0.69
N GLY A 121 1.58 -6.26 0.48
CA GLY A 121 0.83 -5.30 1.28
C GLY A 121 -0.20 -6.01 2.13
N GLU A 122 -0.21 -5.74 3.42
CA GLU A 122 -1.17 -6.26 4.39
C GLU A 122 -1.84 -5.11 5.14
N TYR A 123 -3.10 -5.27 5.49
CA TYR A 123 -3.84 -4.29 6.28
C TYR A 123 -4.50 -4.93 7.50
N LEU A 124 -4.65 -4.15 8.55
CA LEU A 124 -5.36 -4.60 9.75
C LEU A 124 -6.87 -4.56 9.48
N HIS A 125 -7.49 -5.74 9.41
CA HIS A 125 -8.90 -5.89 9.12
C HIS A 125 -9.76 -5.31 10.26
N PRO A 126 -10.69 -4.40 9.97
CA PRO A 126 -11.34 -3.59 11.00
C PRO A 126 -12.25 -4.37 11.93
N SER A 127 -12.91 -5.41 11.42
CA SER A 127 -13.87 -6.17 12.22
C SER A 127 -13.23 -7.26 13.09
N THR A 128 -12.00 -7.66 12.79
CA THR A 128 -11.36 -8.86 13.36
C THR A 128 -10.03 -8.57 14.02
N GLU A 129 -9.42 -7.41 13.75
CA GLU A 129 -8.05 -7.07 14.12
C GLU A 129 -7.02 -8.12 13.65
N ALA A 130 -7.36 -8.88 12.60
CA ALA A 130 -6.45 -9.77 11.90
C ALA A 130 -5.78 -9.04 10.73
N TRP A 131 -4.58 -9.44 10.37
CA TRP A 131 -3.92 -8.95 9.16
C TRP A 131 -4.44 -9.70 7.94
N ASP A 132 -4.96 -8.94 6.98
CA ASP A 132 -5.44 -9.45 5.70
C ASP A 132 -4.56 -8.94 4.57
N VAL A 133 -4.33 -9.79 3.57
CA VAL A 133 -3.54 -9.44 2.38
C VAL A 133 -4.31 -8.43 1.52
N PHE A 134 -3.74 -7.24 1.36
CA PHE A 134 -4.21 -6.23 0.43
C PHE A 134 -3.78 -6.55 -1.01
N TYR A 135 -2.48 -6.84 -1.16
CA TYR A 135 -1.83 -7.12 -2.43
C TYR A 135 -0.63 -8.03 -2.24
N GLU A 136 -0.41 -8.94 -3.17
CA GLU A 136 0.80 -9.75 -3.26
C GLU A 136 1.15 -9.89 -4.74
N GLY A 137 2.39 -9.62 -5.12
CA GLY A 137 2.82 -9.78 -6.50
C GLY A 137 4.31 -9.56 -6.73
N MET A 138 4.74 -9.95 -7.93
CA MET A 138 6.11 -9.83 -8.42
C MET A 138 6.11 -9.16 -9.79
N PHE A 139 7.12 -8.33 -10.07
CA PHE A 139 7.30 -7.67 -11.35
C PHE A 139 7.70 -8.68 -12.46
N PRO A 140 7.20 -8.55 -13.70
CA PRO A 140 6.21 -7.56 -14.15
C PRO A 140 4.83 -7.85 -13.57
N PHE A 141 4.24 -6.84 -12.93
CA PHE A 141 2.96 -7.00 -12.25
C PHE A 141 1.85 -7.15 -13.28
N SER A 142 1.26 -8.34 -13.41
CA SER A 142 0.21 -8.60 -14.41
C SER A 142 -1.15 -7.98 -14.06
N ASP A 143 -1.35 -7.63 -12.77
CA ASP A 143 -2.68 -7.38 -12.21
C ASP A 143 -2.85 -5.99 -11.57
N ILE A 144 -1.83 -5.12 -11.65
CA ILE A 144 -1.91 -3.74 -11.13
C ILE A 144 -2.41 -2.81 -12.24
N ASP A 145 -3.73 -2.77 -12.40
CA ASP A 145 -4.41 -1.68 -13.11
C ASP A 145 -4.98 -0.67 -12.09
N PRO A 146 -4.89 0.65 -12.32
CA PRO A 146 -5.43 1.65 -11.40
C PRO A 146 -6.91 1.46 -11.03
N ILE A 147 -7.73 0.91 -11.93
CA ILE A 147 -9.15 0.63 -11.63
C ILE A 147 -9.27 -0.57 -10.69
N ALA A 148 -8.47 -1.62 -10.91
CA ALA A 148 -8.44 -2.78 -10.01
C ALA A 148 -7.97 -2.39 -8.60
N MET A 149 -6.93 -1.55 -8.50
CA MET A 149 -6.45 -1.01 -7.24
C MET A 149 -7.50 -0.15 -6.55
N GLY A 150 -8.14 0.78 -7.27
CA GLY A 150 -9.23 1.60 -6.73
C GLY A 150 -10.40 0.78 -6.20
N ARG A 151 -10.74 -0.35 -6.84
CA ARG A 151 -11.76 -1.29 -6.35
C ARG A 151 -11.34 -2.00 -5.06
N LYS A 152 -10.07 -2.38 -4.93
CA LYS A 152 -9.54 -2.98 -3.69
C LYS A 152 -9.65 -1.99 -2.54
N ILE A 153 -9.17 -0.75 -2.73
CA ILE A 153 -9.25 0.32 -1.72
C ILE A 153 -10.71 0.54 -1.31
N ALA A 154 -11.61 0.77 -2.26
CA ALA A 154 -13.03 0.99 -1.98
C ALA A 154 -13.67 -0.21 -1.25
N SER A 155 -13.28 -1.44 -1.59
CA SER A 155 -13.77 -2.64 -0.91
C SER A 155 -13.36 -2.67 0.56
N VAL A 156 -12.10 -2.34 0.87
CA VAL A 156 -11.60 -2.32 2.25
C VAL A 156 -12.24 -1.18 3.04
N GLU A 157 -12.32 0.02 2.46
CA GLU A 157 -12.97 1.17 3.10
C GLU A 157 -14.45 0.94 3.40
N LEU A 158 -15.19 0.33 2.46
CA LEU A 158 -16.60 0.00 2.69
C LEU A 158 -16.77 -1.12 3.73
N SER A 159 -15.86 -2.08 3.80
CA SER A 159 -15.84 -3.10 4.87
C SER A 159 -15.57 -2.45 6.23
N TYR A 160 -14.62 -1.52 6.31
CA TYR A 160 -14.36 -0.69 7.50
C TYR A 160 -15.62 0.04 7.94
N LEU A 161 -16.20 0.86 7.08
CA LEU A 161 -17.39 1.65 7.41
C LEU A 161 -18.60 0.78 7.76
N THR A 162 -18.74 -0.38 7.12
CA THR A 162 -19.83 -1.32 7.44
C THR A 162 -19.64 -1.94 8.82
N ALA A 163 -18.40 -2.21 9.25
CA ALA A 163 -18.10 -2.72 10.57
C ALA A 163 -18.46 -1.70 11.66
N GLU A 164 -18.03 -0.43 11.49
CA GLU A 164 -18.28 0.64 12.46
C GLU A 164 -19.77 1.05 12.50
N ILE A 165 -20.42 1.19 11.35
CA ILE A 165 -21.83 1.64 11.27
C ILE A 165 -22.82 0.48 11.50
N GLY A 166 -22.36 -0.76 11.38
CA GLY A 166 -23.19 -1.97 11.49
C GLY A 166 -24.19 -2.18 10.35
N SER A 167 -24.07 -1.44 9.24
CA SER A 167 -24.99 -1.55 8.09
C SER A 167 -24.40 -1.06 6.77
N CYS A 168 -24.50 -1.89 5.72
CA CYS A 168 -23.94 -1.58 4.39
C CYS A 168 -24.57 -0.36 3.72
N ALA A 169 -25.88 -0.13 3.88
CA ALA A 169 -26.57 0.94 3.15
C ALA A 169 -26.21 2.34 3.69
N PRO A 170 -26.24 2.58 5.02
CA PRO A 170 -25.66 3.79 5.61
C PRO A 170 -24.17 3.95 5.35
N ALA A 171 -23.37 2.87 5.40
CA ALA A 171 -21.93 2.92 5.09
C ALA A 171 -21.66 3.40 3.66
N LEU A 172 -22.39 2.85 2.67
CA LEU A 172 -22.27 3.30 1.28
C LEU A 172 -22.76 4.74 1.10
N ASP A 173 -23.90 5.11 1.69
CA ASP A 173 -24.44 6.46 1.57
C ASP A 173 -23.48 7.49 2.23
N PHE A 174 -22.85 7.12 3.36
CA PHE A 174 -21.78 7.89 4.01
C PHE A 174 -20.55 8.03 3.12
N TRP A 175 -19.99 6.91 2.64
CA TRP A 175 -18.80 6.89 1.80
C TRP A 175 -18.97 7.76 0.54
N GLN A 176 -20.10 7.65 -0.15
CA GLN A 176 -20.36 8.37 -1.41
C GLN A 176 -20.57 9.87 -1.24
N THR A 177 -20.97 10.31 -0.05
CA THR A 177 -21.34 11.71 0.22
C THR A 177 -20.45 12.37 1.28
N HIS A 178 -19.38 11.68 1.69
CA HIS A 178 -18.43 12.19 2.67
C HIS A 178 -17.79 13.49 2.15
N PRO A 179 -17.63 14.54 2.99
CA PRO A 179 -17.13 15.83 2.51
C PRO A 179 -15.73 15.79 1.90
N GLU A 180 -14.89 14.86 2.36
CA GLU A 180 -13.47 14.78 1.97
C GLU A 180 -13.21 13.78 0.84
N THR A 181 -14.01 12.71 0.78
CA THR A 181 -13.75 11.55 -0.09
C THR A 181 -14.93 11.22 -1.01
N GLY A 182 -16.10 11.78 -0.75
CA GLY A 182 -17.33 11.53 -1.49
C GLY A 182 -17.38 12.26 -2.83
N TRP A 183 -18.00 11.63 -3.81
CA TRP A 183 -18.06 12.12 -5.19
C TRP A 183 -19.32 12.91 -5.48
N TYR A 184 -20.33 12.77 -4.61
CA TYR A 184 -21.67 13.29 -4.86
C TYR A 184 -22.17 14.14 -3.71
N ARG A 185 -22.91 15.19 -4.05
CA ARG A 185 -23.80 15.81 -3.07
C ARG A 185 -24.91 14.83 -2.70
N GLN A 186 -25.41 14.92 -1.47
CA GLN A 186 -26.49 14.05 -0.98
C GLN A 186 -27.73 14.00 -1.90
N SER A 187 -28.09 15.13 -2.53
CA SER A 187 -29.20 15.18 -3.49
C SER A 187 -28.89 14.40 -4.78
N GLU A 188 -27.68 14.55 -5.32
CA GLU A 188 -27.26 13.85 -6.54
C GLU A 188 -27.14 12.35 -6.29
N TRP A 189 -26.60 11.97 -5.13
CA TRP A 189 -26.53 10.58 -4.71
C TRP A 189 -27.92 9.94 -4.54
N ALA A 190 -28.86 10.68 -3.94
CA ALA A 190 -30.24 10.22 -3.79
C ALA A 190 -30.91 9.96 -5.16
N ASP A 191 -30.71 10.86 -6.12
CA ASP A 191 -31.22 10.72 -7.49
C ASP A 191 -30.62 9.49 -8.19
N LEU A 192 -29.29 9.27 -8.08
CA LEU A 192 -28.61 8.09 -8.63
C LEU A 192 -29.10 6.78 -8.01
N ARG A 193 -29.37 6.79 -6.71
CA ARG A 193 -29.89 5.63 -5.96
C ARG A 193 -31.38 5.38 -6.20
N GLY A 194 -32.10 6.33 -6.80
CA GLY A 194 -33.55 6.25 -6.96
C GLY A 194 -34.31 6.30 -5.64
N VAL A 195 -33.80 7.03 -4.63
CA VAL A 195 -34.43 7.20 -3.32
C VAL A 195 -34.68 8.67 -3.01
N ASN A 196 -35.53 8.97 -2.02
CA ASN A 196 -35.71 10.33 -1.57
C ASN A 196 -34.44 10.82 -0.85
N ARG A 197 -34.03 12.08 -1.09
CA ARG A 197 -32.97 12.76 -0.33
C ARG A 197 -33.12 12.62 1.18
N GLN A 198 -34.34 12.64 1.71
CA GLN A 198 -34.58 12.47 3.14
C GLN A 198 -34.06 11.11 3.65
N THR A 199 -34.21 10.04 2.85
CA THR A 199 -33.68 8.71 3.19
C THR A 199 -32.16 8.70 3.30
N VAL A 200 -31.46 9.40 2.39
CA VAL A 200 -29.99 9.54 2.46
C VAL A 200 -29.62 10.36 3.70
N ASN A 201 -30.29 11.49 3.95
CA ASN A 201 -30.00 12.34 5.12
C ASN A 201 -30.19 11.59 6.45
N ASP A 202 -31.27 10.81 6.59
CA ASP A 202 -31.54 10.05 7.81
C ASP A 202 -30.45 9.00 8.04
N ARG A 203 -30.06 8.25 7.01
CA ARG A 203 -28.96 7.26 7.13
C ARG A 203 -27.61 7.89 7.43
N LEU A 204 -27.34 9.08 6.91
CA LEU A 204 -26.11 9.81 7.20
C LEU A 204 -26.06 10.30 8.63
N ARG A 205 -27.20 10.72 9.20
CA ARG A 205 -27.28 11.03 10.63
C ARG A 205 -27.01 9.78 11.44
N ASP A 206 -27.68 8.67 11.14
CA ASP A 206 -27.51 7.40 11.85
C ASP A 206 -26.04 6.92 11.78
N ALA A 207 -25.41 7.00 10.61
CA ALA A 207 -24.00 6.64 10.42
C ALA A 207 -23.05 7.50 11.26
N LYS A 208 -23.28 8.83 11.30
CA LYS A 208 -22.49 9.73 12.15
C LYS A 208 -22.66 9.45 13.62
N GLU A 209 -23.88 9.17 14.06
CA GLU A 209 -24.14 8.80 15.45
C GLU A 209 -23.40 7.52 15.85
N GLN A 210 -23.26 6.53 14.96
CA GLN A 210 -22.45 5.33 15.23
C GLN A 210 -20.95 5.66 15.27
N LEU A 211 -20.44 6.39 14.28
CA LEU A 211 -19.01 6.73 14.18
C LEU A 211 -18.52 7.68 15.29
N GLU A 212 -19.40 8.48 15.90
CA GLU A 212 -19.07 9.34 17.04
C GLU A 212 -19.11 8.59 18.39
N HIS A 213 -19.62 7.35 18.40
CA HIS A 213 -19.78 6.55 19.61
C HIS A 213 -18.61 5.59 19.91
N ASP A 214 -17.70 5.40 18.94
CA ASP A 214 -16.45 4.64 19.04
C ASP A 214 -15.21 5.56 19.23
#